data_AF-A0A938TJJ3-F1
#
_entry.id   AF-A0A938TJJ3-F1
#
_cell.length_a   1.000
_cell.length_b   1.000
_cell.length_c   1.000
_cell.angle_alpha   90.00
_cell.angle_beta   90.00
_cell.angle_gamma   90.00
#
_symmetry.space_group_name_H-M   'P 1'
#
loop_
_entity.id
_entity.type
_entity.pdbx_description
1 polymer ?
#
loop_
_entity_poly.entity_id
_entity_poly.type
_entity_poly.pdbx_seq_one_letter_code
_entity_poly.pdbx_strand_id
1 'polypeptide(L)'
;MSLLQEFKAFAMRGNVVDMAVGIVIGGALGKIVSSFVADVLMPPIGLLLGGMDFSNLAVTLKAAEGTEAVMLKYGVFVQTVVDFIIIAFAIFIVVKAMNSMKKKEEAAPPPAPPELRRQVGFGNLPWIPTGESHMVRTSLLRPLCALLFLLPSLALAHGKSAAPAANAARSIDFPDIAGAVTLVTDLHTHSVFSDGHVWPRIRVEESLRDGLDAMAVTEHLEYQPHRVDLPHQDRNRAVAESEAAAAGTDLMIISGSEITREAPAGHMNAVFVKDSNALLKLPAAVDKVTDAIEVYRAAHGWPADEAVKAATAQGAFVFWNHPYWTAQNPDGIARLDPFHAALIRSRDLHGIEIANGEDYSEEAHQIALDHDLVMIGVSDVHELIDWDYLPEQGGHRPVTLVFAKERSPEALRDALFAKRTVVWFKNLLIGREPELKALLDVSLTLDPAITRYRNVDVAEVTLVNHSDAELILDNTSDHTFMADADLISVPPHGRRTLAVKLPKSGRAVEIGFIVRNALLAPGKPATIAFSGTLPAPG
;
A
#
# COMPACT_ATOMS: atom_id res chain seq x y z
N MET A 1 17.96 6.85 32.76
CA MET A 1 17.46 5.82 33.69
C MET A 1 17.80 4.46 33.08
N SER A 2 17.73 3.35 33.83
CA SER A 2 18.07 2.03 33.25
C SER A 2 16.95 1.57 32.31
N LEU A 3 17.31 0.97 31.16
CA LEU A 3 16.37 0.39 30.18
C LEU A 3 15.36 -0.58 30.84
N LEU A 4 15.77 -1.22 31.93
CA LEU A 4 14.93 -2.09 32.73
C LEU A 4 13.84 -1.34 33.50
N GLN A 5 14.10 -0.10 33.91
CA GLN A 5 13.14 0.78 34.56
C GLN A 5 12.13 1.36 33.56
N GLU A 6 12.57 1.67 32.34
CA GLU A 6 11.71 2.12 31.23
C GLU A 6 10.83 0.97 30.72
N PHE A 7 11.37 -0.23 30.59
CA PHE A 7 10.59 -1.43 30.25
C PHE A 7 9.56 -1.76 31.33
N LYS A 8 9.92 -1.65 32.61
CA LYS A 8 8.97 -1.83 33.71
C LYS A 8 7.88 -0.75 33.72
N ALA A 9 8.22 0.50 33.37
CA ALA A 9 7.24 1.58 33.27
C ALA A 9 6.28 1.41 32.08
N PHE A 10 6.80 0.94 30.94
CA PHE A 10 6.02 0.59 29.75
C PHE A 10 5.09 -0.60 30.01
N ALA A 11 5.63 -1.69 30.58
CA ALA A 11 4.89 -2.91 30.91
C ALA A 11 3.92 -2.76 32.10
N MET A 12 3.92 -1.64 32.83
CA MET A 12 2.96 -1.40 33.92
C MET A 12 1.85 -0.41 33.51
N ARG A 13 1.76 -0.01 32.24
CA ARG A 13 0.58 0.67 31.70
C ARG A 13 -0.58 -0.32 31.66
N GLY A 14 -1.41 -0.29 32.71
CA GLY A 14 -2.46 -1.29 32.96
C GLY A 14 -3.30 -1.65 31.72
N ASN A 15 -3.61 -0.69 30.86
CA ASN A 15 -4.46 -0.93 29.69
C ASN A 15 -3.80 -1.77 28.57
N VAL A 16 -2.47 -1.70 28.39
CA VAL A 16 -1.77 -2.45 27.34
C VAL A 16 -1.50 -3.89 27.77
N VAL A 17 -1.18 -4.11 29.05
CA VAL A 17 -1.01 -5.46 29.59
C VAL A 17 -2.34 -6.18 29.65
N ASP A 18 -3.40 -5.52 30.10
CA ASP A 18 -4.72 -6.15 30.16
C ASP A 18 -5.25 -6.49 28.75
N MET A 19 -4.96 -5.66 27.74
CA MET A 19 -5.28 -5.94 26.34
C MET A 19 -4.42 -7.07 25.75
N ALA A 20 -3.09 -7.05 25.96
CA ALA A 20 -2.20 -8.10 25.48
C ALA A 20 -2.51 -9.46 26.12
N VAL A 21 -2.76 -9.47 27.43
CA VAL A 21 -3.22 -10.64 28.17
C VAL A 21 -4.59 -11.08 27.67
N GLY A 22 -5.51 -10.14 27.39
CA GLY A 22 -6.84 -10.42 26.82
C GLY A 22 -6.79 -11.10 25.46
N ILE A 23 -5.90 -10.66 24.55
CA ILE A 23 -5.72 -11.27 23.22
C ILE A 23 -5.07 -12.66 23.34
N VAL A 24 -4.04 -12.82 24.18
CA VAL A 24 -3.36 -14.11 24.37
C VAL A 24 -4.30 -15.13 25.03
N ILE A 25 -5.03 -14.72 26.07
CA ILE A 25 -6.05 -15.56 26.72
C ILE A 25 -7.20 -15.83 25.75
N GLY A 26 -7.65 -14.84 24.98
CA GLY A 26 -8.72 -15.00 23.99
C GLY A 26 -8.37 -16.03 22.91
N GLY A 27 -7.15 -15.96 22.36
CA GLY A 27 -6.65 -16.94 21.39
C GLY A 27 -6.45 -18.34 21.97
N ALA A 28 -5.96 -18.44 23.22
CA ALA A 28 -5.81 -19.72 23.89
C ALA A 28 -7.17 -20.34 24.28
N LEU A 29 -8.09 -19.53 24.80
CA LEU A 29 -9.44 -19.95 25.18
C LEU A 29 -10.25 -20.36 23.95
N GLY A 30 -10.10 -19.65 22.83
CA GLY A 30 -10.69 -20.04 21.55
C GLY A 30 -10.30 -21.46 21.14
N LYS A 31 -9.03 -21.82 21.25
CA LYS A 31 -8.55 -23.19 20.96
C LYS A 31 -9.14 -24.24 21.91
N ILE A 32 -9.27 -23.91 23.20
CA ILE A 32 -9.88 -24.81 24.20
C ILE A 32 -11.36 -25.04 23.88
N VAL A 33 -12.09 -23.99 23.52
CA VAL A 33 -13.51 -24.07 23.14
C VAL A 33 -13.68 -24.88 21.86
N SER A 34 -12.87 -24.62 20.83
CA SER A 34 -12.91 -25.38 19.57
C SER A 34 -12.64 -26.87 19.80
N SER A 35 -11.63 -27.22 20.62
CA SER A 35 -11.34 -28.62 20.94
C SER A 35 -12.44 -29.27 21.80
N PHE A 36 -13.02 -28.54 22.76
CA PHE A 36 -14.13 -29.09 23.54
C PHE A 36 -15.35 -29.40 22.65
N VAL A 37 -15.67 -28.53 21.69
CA VAL A 37 -16.79 -28.82 20.79
C VAL A 37 -16.45 -29.94 19.82
N ALA A 38 -15.33 -29.85 19.11
CA ALA A 38 -14.95 -30.82 18.08
C ALA A 38 -14.61 -32.20 18.65
N ASP A 39 -13.88 -32.26 19.76
CA ASP A 39 -13.29 -33.50 20.25
C ASP A 39 -14.07 -34.13 21.42
N VAL A 40 -14.95 -33.37 22.09
CA VAL A 40 -15.68 -33.87 23.28
C VAL A 40 -17.19 -33.88 23.07
N LEU A 41 -17.79 -32.83 22.48
CA LEU A 41 -19.24 -32.77 22.26
C LEU A 41 -19.69 -33.43 20.96
N MET A 42 -18.97 -33.20 19.86
CA MET A 42 -19.35 -33.75 18.56
C MET A 42 -19.33 -35.28 18.50
N PRO A 43 -18.38 -36.02 19.11
CA PRO A 43 -18.36 -37.48 18.98
C PRO A 43 -19.58 -38.19 19.61
N PRO A 44 -20.04 -37.86 20.83
CA PRO A 44 -21.28 -38.41 21.38
C PRO A 44 -22.55 -37.95 20.65
N ILE A 45 -22.60 -36.69 20.20
CA ILE A 45 -23.73 -36.14 19.43
C ILE A 45 -23.84 -36.85 18.07
N GLY A 46 -22.72 -37.05 17.37
CA GLY A 46 -22.65 -37.79 16.13
C GLY A 46 -23.09 -39.25 16.28
N LEU A 47 -22.79 -39.86 17.44
CA LEU A 47 -23.25 -41.22 17.78
C LEU A 47 -24.76 -41.27 18.06
N LEU A 48 -25.31 -40.27 18.74
CA LEU A 48 -26.75 -40.14 19.06
C LEU A 48 -27.61 -39.79 17.84
N LEU A 49 -27.08 -39.01 16.90
CA LEU A 49 -27.72 -38.68 15.63
C LEU A 49 -27.53 -39.77 14.56
N GLY A 50 -27.02 -40.95 14.94
CA GLY A 50 -26.95 -42.12 14.07
C GLY A 50 -25.95 -42.00 12.91
N GLY A 51 -24.92 -41.15 13.04
CA GLY A 51 -23.96 -40.90 11.96
C GLY A 51 -24.54 -40.08 10.80
N MET A 52 -25.52 -39.20 11.07
CA MET A 52 -26.03 -38.24 10.09
C MET A 52 -24.93 -37.27 9.64
N ASP A 53 -24.23 -37.68 8.59
CA ASP A 53 -23.27 -36.87 7.87
C ASP A 53 -23.96 -36.24 6.65
N PHE A 54 -24.22 -34.94 6.73
CA PHE A 54 -24.84 -34.21 5.63
C PHE A 54 -23.86 -33.96 4.48
N SER A 55 -22.54 -34.14 4.68
CA SER A 55 -21.50 -33.79 3.69
C SER A 55 -21.63 -34.54 2.35
N ASN A 56 -22.30 -35.69 2.35
CA ASN A 56 -22.56 -36.51 1.16
C ASN A 56 -23.75 -36.02 0.32
N LEU A 57 -24.50 -35.01 0.78
CA LEU A 57 -25.60 -34.44 0.02
C LEU A 57 -25.06 -33.49 -1.05
N ALA A 58 -25.17 -33.93 -2.31
CA ALA A 58 -24.79 -33.13 -3.47
C ALA A 58 -25.82 -33.26 -4.58
N VAL A 59 -26.07 -32.18 -5.32
CA VAL A 59 -26.83 -32.21 -6.57
C VAL A 59 -25.84 -32.08 -7.73
N THR A 60 -25.89 -33.01 -8.67
CA THR A 60 -25.10 -32.92 -9.90
C THR A 60 -25.76 -31.90 -10.84
N LEU A 61 -25.07 -30.79 -11.09
CA LEU A 61 -25.55 -29.73 -11.98
C LEU A 61 -25.23 -30.02 -13.45
N LYS A 62 -24.15 -30.78 -13.71
CA LYS A 62 -23.78 -31.24 -15.06
C LYS A 62 -23.11 -32.62 -14.98
N ALA A 63 -23.63 -33.57 -15.75
CA ALA A 63 -23.09 -34.93 -15.82
C ALA A 63 -21.71 -34.96 -16.49
N ALA A 64 -20.87 -35.91 -16.08
CA ALA A 64 -19.51 -36.07 -16.59
C ALA A 64 -19.53 -36.66 -18.01
N GLU A 65 -19.23 -35.84 -19.03
CA GLU A 65 -18.91 -36.28 -20.38
C GLU A 65 -17.43 -36.00 -20.68
N GLY A 66 -16.55 -36.88 -20.20
CA GLY A 66 -15.10 -36.81 -20.42
C GLY A 66 -14.31 -35.90 -19.46
N THR A 67 -14.97 -35.13 -18.60
CA THR A 67 -14.38 -34.41 -17.45
C THR A 67 -15.21 -34.63 -16.19
N GLU A 68 -14.65 -34.39 -14.99
CA GLU A 68 -15.34 -34.58 -13.70
C GLU A 68 -16.68 -33.84 -13.64
N ALA A 69 -17.67 -34.45 -12.98
CA ALA A 69 -19.02 -33.90 -12.86
C ALA A 69 -19.03 -32.63 -12.00
N VAL A 70 -19.75 -31.60 -12.43
CA VAL A 70 -19.93 -30.37 -11.65
C VAL A 70 -21.04 -30.63 -10.62
N MET A 71 -20.65 -30.72 -9.34
CA MET A 71 -21.55 -31.02 -8.23
C MET A 71 -21.70 -29.85 -7.26
N LEU A 72 -22.94 -29.49 -6.93
CA LEU A 72 -23.25 -28.58 -5.82
C LEU A 72 -23.36 -29.39 -4.52
N LYS A 73 -22.30 -29.38 -3.72
CA LYS A 73 -22.21 -30.09 -2.43
C LYS A 73 -22.87 -29.32 -1.28
N TYR A 74 -24.17 -29.05 -1.40
CA TYR A 74 -24.94 -28.28 -0.41
C TYR A 74 -24.92 -28.91 1.00
N GLY A 75 -24.66 -30.22 1.07
CA GLY A 75 -24.45 -30.97 2.29
C GLY A 75 -23.36 -30.45 3.21
N VAL A 76 -22.22 -30.03 2.64
CA VAL A 76 -21.09 -29.47 3.40
C VAL A 76 -21.45 -28.13 4.02
N PHE A 77 -22.24 -27.32 3.31
CA PHE A 77 -22.73 -26.04 3.82
C PHE A 77 -23.71 -26.25 4.98
N VAL A 78 -24.68 -27.17 4.83
CA VAL A 78 -25.63 -27.51 5.90
C VAL A 78 -24.91 -28.04 7.13
N GLN A 79 -23.91 -28.91 6.94
CA GLN A 79 -23.06 -29.41 8.02
C GLN A 79 -22.38 -28.26 8.79
N THR A 80 -21.79 -27.32 8.06
CA THR A 80 -21.09 -26.16 8.66
C THR A 80 -22.04 -25.28 9.48
N VAL A 81 -23.28 -25.07 9.01
CA VAL A 81 -24.30 -24.30 9.73
C VAL A 81 -24.74 -25.01 11.02
N VAL A 82 -24.93 -26.34 10.97
CA VAL A 82 -25.28 -27.15 12.14
C VAL A 82 -24.15 -27.11 13.18
N ASP A 83 -22.90 -27.29 12.75
CA ASP A 83 -21.72 -27.24 13.63
C ASP A 83 -21.59 -25.86 14.30
N PHE A 84 -21.80 -24.78 13.54
CA PHE A 84 -21.78 -23.42 14.09
C PHE A 84 -22.85 -23.22 15.18
N ILE A 85 -24.07 -23.71 14.97
CA ILE A 85 -25.16 -23.62 15.96
C ILE A 85 -24.82 -24.40 17.23
N ILE A 86 -24.23 -25.61 17.10
CA ILE A 86 -23.80 -26.41 18.24
C ILE A 86 -22.68 -25.71 19.03
N ILE A 87 -21.69 -25.15 18.33
CA ILE A 87 -20.59 -24.38 18.95
C ILE A 87 -21.14 -23.15 19.70
N ALA A 88 -22.00 -22.36 19.05
CA ALA A 88 -22.59 -21.16 19.64
C ALA A 88 -23.41 -21.50 20.90
N PHE A 89 -24.17 -22.60 20.85
CA PHE A 89 -24.95 -23.07 21.99
C PHE A 89 -24.08 -23.59 23.14
N ALA A 90 -22.99 -24.31 22.83
CA ALA A 90 -22.03 -24.77 23.83
C ALA A 90 -21.34 -23.59 24.55
N ILE A 91 -20.90 -22.57 23.79
CA ILE A 91 -20.33 -21.33 24.34
C ILE A 91 -21.36 -20.63 25.23
N PHE A 92 -22.60 -20.53 24.77
CA PHE A 92 -23.68 -19.92 25.56
C PHE A 92 -23.90 -20.63 26.90
N ILE A 93 -23.89 -21.97 26.95
CA ILE A 93 -24.02 -22.72 28.20
C ILE A 93 -22.84 -22.43 29.14
N VAL A 94 -21.60 -22.41 28.63
CA VAL A 94 -20.40 -22.12 29.43
C VAL A 94 -20.44 -20.70 29.98
N VAL A 95 -20.74 -19.71 29.14
CA VAL A 95 -20.85 -18.30 29.56
C VAL A 95 -21.99 -18.10 30.56
N LYS A 96 -23.13 -18.77 30.35
CA LYS A 96 -24.27 -18.74 31.28
C LYS A 96 -23.94 -19.38 32.63
N ALA A 97 -23.21 -20.49 32.64
CA ALA A 97 -22.73 -21.13 33.87
C ALA A 97 -21.74 -20.23 34.62
N MET A 98 -20.79 -19.62 33.91
CA MET A 98 -19.83 -18.67 34.51
C MET A 98 -20.53 -17.42 35.07
N ASN A 99 -21.52 -16.89 34.35
CA ASN A 99 -22.28 -15.72 34.80
C ASN A 99 -23.24 -16.02 35.96
N SER A 100 -23.76 -17.26 36.09
CA SER A 100 -24.60 -17.64 37.23
C SER A 100 -23.79 -17.87 38.52
N MET A 101 -22.49 -18.15 38.40
CA MET A 101 -21.56 -18.29 39.53
C MET A 101 -20.96 -16.97 40.03
N LYS A 102 -21.10 -15.87 39.29
CA LYS A 102 -20.76 -14.53 39.79
C LYS A 102 -21.84 -14.06 40.77
N LYS A 103 -21.61 -14.29 42.07
CA LYS A 103 -22.39 -13.67 43.16
C LYS A 103 -22.35 -12.15 42.98
N LYS A 104 -23.52 -11.52 43.14
CA LYS A 104 -23.71 -10.07 43.13
C LYS A 104 -22.99 -9.47 44.35
N GLU A 105 -21.71 -9.14 44.21
CA GLU A 105 -21.03 -8.25 45.15
C GLU A 105 -21.51 -6.82 44.88
N GLU A 106 -22.13 -6.23 45.91
CA GLU A 106 -22.45 -4.81 45.96
C GLU A 106 -21.19 -4.00 45.67
N ALA A 107 -21.29 -3.11 44.68
CA ALA A 107 -20.23 -2.22 44.29
C ALA A 107 -19.80 -1.37 45.49
N ALA A 108 -18.60 -1.63 46.01
CA ALA A 108 -17.97 -0.75 46.99
C ALA A 108 -17.73 0.63 46.31
N PRO A 109 -18.04 1.75 46.99
CA PRO A 109 -17.92 3.07 46.39
C PRO A 109 -16.46 3.40 46.07
N PRO A 110 -16.20 4.14 44.98
CA PRO A 110 -14.86 4.39 44.48
C PRO A 110 -14.01 5.14 45.52
N PRO A 111 -12.70 4.85 45.61
CA PRO A 111 -11.84 5.46 46.60
C PRO A 111 -11.60 6.94 46.27
N ALA A 112 -11.64 7.77 47.31
CA ALA A 112 -11.40 9.21 47.20
C ALA A 112 -9.93 9.52 46.84
N PRO A 113 -9.64 10.68 46.20
CA PRO A 113 -8.31 11.03 45.72
C PRO A 113 -7.27 11.14 46.86
N PRO A 114 -5.97 10.93 46.57
CA PRO A 114 -4.95 10.90 47.63
C PRO A 114 -4.57 12.32 48.07
N GLU A 115 -4.70 12.59 49.38
CA GLU A 115 -4.15 13.80 50.01
C GLU A 115 -2.64 13.69 50.26
N LEU A 116 -1.97 14.82 50.05
CA LEU A 116 -0.52 15.01 50.16
C LEU A 116 -0.09 15.21 51.63
N ARG A 117 0.79 14.31 52.10
CA ARG A 117 1.82 14.42 53.15
C ARG A 117 1.47 15.12 54.48
N ARG A 118 1.78 14.43 55.61
CA ARG A 118 2.59 14.99 56.72
C ARG A 118 3.19 13.91 57.62
N GLN A 119 4.44 14.17 58.05
CA GLN A 119 5.14 13.55 59.19
C GLN A 119 4.21 13.52 60.43
N VAL A 120 4.32 12.66 61.45
CA VAL A 120 5.42 12.40 62.40
C VAL A 120 4.99 11.21 63.30
N GLY A 121 5.92 10.53 63.99
CA GLY A 121 5.64 10.00 65.34
C GLY A 121 6.11 8.58 65.66
N PHE A 122 7.04 8.49 66.62
CA PHE A 122 7.53 7.28 67.31
C PHE A 122 6.44 6.48 68.04
N GLY A 123 6.64 5.17 68.20
CA GLY A 123 6.13 4.45 69.38
C GLY A 123 5.83 2.95 69.19
N ASN A 124 6.59 2.13 69.93
CA ASN A 124 6.24 0.81 70.48
C ASN A 124 6.55 -0.45 69.65
N LEU A 125 7.73 -1.02 69.96
CA LEU A 125 8.03 -2.45 69.96
C LEU A 125 7.12 -3.22 70.94
N PRO A 126 6.91 -4.54 70.73
CA PRO A 126 7.61 -5.49 71.60
C PRO A 126 8.26 -6.66 70.85
N TRP A 127 9.04 -7.40 71.64
CA TRP A 127 10.19 -8.25 71.33
C TRP A 127 9.92 -9.71 70.85
N ILE A 128 11.05 -10.32 70.45
CA ILE A 128 11.46 -11.57 69.78
C ILE A 128 11.07 -12.91 70.52
N PRO A 129 11.17 -14.12 69.89
CA PRO A 129 12.46 -14.83 69.87
C PRO A 129 12.82 -15.56 68.56
N THR A 130 14.13 -15.66 68.34
CA THR A 130 14.87 -16.40 67.32
C THR A 130 14.82 -17.93 67.54
N GLY A 131 14.68 -18.71 66.48
CA GLY A 131 14.77 -20.17 66.53
C GLY A 131 15.06 -20.82 65.17
N GLU A 132 16.33 -21.20 65.02
CA GLU A 132 16.89 -22.37 64.32
C GLU A 132 16.58 -22.67 62.83
N SER A 133 17.69 -22.78 62.10
CA SER A 133 17.87 -23.27 60.74
C SER A 133 17.60 -24.77 60.60
N HIS A 134 16.68 -25.14 59.69
CA HIS A 134 16.69 -26.45 59.04
C HIS A 134 16.94 -26.31 57.53
N MET A 135 18.13 -26.72 57.13
CA MET A 135 18.67 -26.71 55.79
C MET A 135 18.07 -27.89 55.00
N VAL A 136 17.02 -27.65 54.19
CA VAL A 136 16.55 -28.63 53.22
C VAL A 136 17.43 -28.52 51.97
N ARG A 137 18.33 -29.50 51.78
CA ARG A 137 19.06 -29.71 50.52
C ARG A 137 18.06 -29.99 49.40
N THR A 138 17.66 -28.96 48.66
CA THR A 138 17.04 -29.12 47.34
C THR A 138 18.14 -29.13 46.29
N SER A 139 18.21 -30.24 45.56
CA SER A 139 19.17 -30.49 44.49
C SER A 139 19.14 -29.38 43.43
N LEU A 140 20.30 -28.78 43.16
CA LEU A 140 20.57 -27.77 42.11
C LEU A 140 20.25 -28.26 40.69
N LEU A 141 19.88 -29.53 40.48
CA LEU A 141 19.52 -30.06 39.15
C LEU A 141 18.16 -29.56 38.64
N ARG A 142 17.19 -29.28 39.52
CA ARG A 142 15.85 -28.84 39.10
C ARG A 142 15.78 -27.41 38.53
N PRO A 143 16.45 -26.39 39.10
CA PRO A 143 16.47 -25.06 38.47
C PRO A 143 17.33 -25.03 37.21
N LEU A 144 18.34 -25.90 37.08
CA LEU A 144 19.21 -25.96 35.89
C LEU A 144 18.48 -26.55 34.67
N CYS A 145 17.67 -27.60 34.85
CA CYS A 145 16.83 -28.13 33.77
C CYS A 145 15.74 -27.13 33.34
N ALA A 146 15.14 -26.39 34.29
CA ALA A 146 14.17 -25.34 33.95
C ALA A 146 14.80 -24.18 33.16
N LEU A 147 16.05 -23.79 33.47
CA LEU A 147 16.80 -22.80 32.69
C LEU A 147 17.14 -23.31 31.28
N LEU A 148 17.50 -24.59 31.14
CA LEU A 148 17.82 -25.21 29.85
C LEU A 148 16.60 -25.38 28.93
N PHE A 149 15.38 -25.45 29.47
CA PHE A 149 14.14 -25.44 28.68
C PHE A 149 13.60 -24.03 28.38
N LEU A 150 14.06 -22.98 29.07
CA LEU A 150 13.64 -21.59 28.84
C LEU A 150 14.59 -20.80 27.92
N LEU A 151 15.83 -21.26 27.74
CA LEU A 151 16.80 -20.62 26.86
C LEU A 151 16.50 -20.76 25.35
N PRO A 152 15.87 -21.85 24.82
CA PRO A 152 15.52 -21.91 23.41
C PRO A 152 14.31 -21.06 23.05
N SER A 153 13.39 -20.81 24.00
CA SER A 153 12.16 -20.06 23.72
C SER A 153 12.38 -18.55 23.64
N LEU A 154 13.37 -18.00 24.35
CA LEU A 154 13.71 -16.57 24.22
C LEU A 154 14.45 -16.22 22.91
N ALA A 155 15.09 -17.19 22.28
CA ALA A 155 15.76 -17.01 20.99
C ALA A 155 14.85 -17.27 19.77
N LEU A 156 13.69 -17.91 19.97
CA LEU A 156 12.78 -18.33 18.88
C LEU A 156 11.36 -17.75 18.99
N ALA A 157 11.03 -16.96 20.02
CA ALA A 157 9.67 -16.43 20.23
C ALA A 157 9.31 -15.18 19.42
N HIS A 158 10.24 -14.58 18.68
CA HIS A 158 9.92 -13.57 17.68
C HIS A 158 10.33 -14.15 16.33
N GLY A 159 9.37 -14.73 15.61
CA GLY A 159 9.58 -14.98 14.19
C GLY A 159 9.98 -13.64 13.57
N LYS A 160 11.17 -13.56 12.99
CA LYS A 160 11.46 -12.47 12.06
C LYS A 160 10.44 -12.67 10.93
N SER A 161 9.48 -11.76 10.79
CA SER A 161 8.81 -11.61 9.51
C SER A 161 9.94 -11.34 8.52
N ALA A 162 10.25 -12.31 7.65
CA ALA A 162 11.14 -12.03 6.55
C ALA A 162 10.49 -10.88 5.77
N ALA A 163 11.26 -9.85 5.44
CA ALA A 163 10.84 -8.93 4.39
C ALA A 163 10.46 -9.83 3.21
N PRO A 164 9.22 -9.78 2.73
CA PRO A 164 8.79 -10.62 1.62
C PRO A 164 9.72 -10.32 0.45
N ALA A 165 10.23 -11.37 -0.20
CA ALA A 165 10.90 -11.18 -1.47
C ALA A 165 9.92 -10.51 -2.45
N ALA A 166 10.45 -9.76 -3.42
CA ALA A 166 9.67 -9.24 -4.54
C ALA A 166 8.76 -10.36 -5.06
N ASN A 167 7.45 -10.10 -5.05
CA ASN A 167 6.49 -11.07 -5.52
C ASN A 167 6.29 -10.81 -7.00
N ALA A 168 6.90 -11.65 -7.84
CA ALA A 168 6.84 -11.52 -9.30
C ALA A 168 5.40 -11.43 -9.86
N ALA A 169 4.38 -11.82 -9.11
CA ALA A 169 2.98 -11.71 -9.53
C ALA A 169 2.35 -10.32 -9.31
N ARG A 170 2.98 -9.41 -8.55
CA ARG A 170 2.48 -8.04 -8.29
C ARG A 170 3.52 -6.93 -8.55
N SER A 171 4.73 -7.31 -8.95
CA SER A 171 5.80 -6.36 -9.26
C SER A 171 5.43 -5.60 -10.52
N ILE A 172 5.62 -4.29 -10.51
CA ILE A 172 5.42 -3.43 -11.67
C ILE A 172 6.68 -3.50 -12.55
N ASP A 173 6.53 -3.91 -13.81
CA ASP A 173 7.59 -4.08 -14.79
C ASP A 173 7.30 -3.33 -16.09
N PHE A 174 8.19 -2.39 -16.41
CA PHE A 174 8.19 -1.63 -17.65
C PHE A 174 9.59 -1.60 -18.25
N PRO A 175 9.74 -1.69 -19.58
CA PRO A 175 11.03 -1.69 -20.23
C PRO A 175 11.74 -0.33 -20.09
N ASP A 176 13.07 -0.37 -20.10
CA ASP A 176 13.91 0.81 -20.25
C ASP A 176 13.78 1.41 -21.65
N ILE A 177 13.77 2.74 -21.74
CA ILE A 177 13.81 3.46 -23.02
C ILE A 177 15.25 3.73 -23.45
N ALA A 178 15.45 4.08 -24.73
CA ALA A 178 16.79 4.33 -25.25
C ALA A 178 17.53 5.44 -24.47
N GLY A 179 18.61 5.06 -23.78
CA GLY A 179 19.47 6.00 -23.03
C GLY A 179 18.96 6.41 -21.65
N ALA A 180 17.91 5.77 -21.13
CA ALA A 180 17.39 6.01 -19.79
C ALA A 180 16.86 4.72 -19.15
N VAL A 181 17.01 4.59 -17.83
CA VAL A 181 16.35 3.56 -17.04
C VAL A 181 14.96 4.03 -16.65
N THR A 182 13.98 3.13 -16.72
CA THR A 182 12.61 3.38 -16.27
C THR A 182 12.57 3.11 -14.77
N LEU A 183 12.35 4.17 -13.98
CA LEU A 183 12.16 4.07 -12.53
C LEU A 183 10.67 4.07 -12.21
N VAL A 184 10.20 3.08 -11.47
CA VAL A 184 8.81 3.05 -10.97
C VAL A 184 8.75 3.77 -9.63
N THR A 185 7.95 4.83 -9.53
CA THR A 185 7.94 5.69 -8.34
C THR A 185 6.57 5.98 -7.79
N ASP A 186 6.49 6.09 -6.47
CA ASP A 186 5.32 6.60 -5.73
C ASP A 186 5.76 7.75 -4.82
N LEU A 187 5.46 8.98 -5.23
CA LEU A 187 6.00 10.20 -4.63
C LEU A 187 5.07 10.83 -3.58
N HIS A 188 4.01 10.13 -3.17
CA HIS A 188 3.08 10.61 -2.15
C HIS A 188 2.59 9.44 -1.30
N THR A 189 3.11 9.31 -0.08
CA THR A 189 2.73 8.25 0.86
C THR A 189 2.72 8.75 2.31
N HIS A 190 1.82 8.20 3.11
CA HIS A 190 1.64 8.57 4.53
C HIS A 190 1.83 7.39 5.46
N SER A 191 2.19 7.70 6.71
CA SER A 191 2.31 6.71 7.79
C SER A 191 1.67 7.23 9.07
N VAL A 192 1.75 6.44 10.15
CA VAL A 192 1.30 6.87 11.49
C VAL A 192 1.96 8.15 12.01
N PHE A 193 3.07 8.59 11.39
CA PHE A 193 3.70 9.88 11.68
C PHE A 193 2.93 11.08 11.11
N SER A 194 1.81 10.87 10.43
CA SER A 194 0.79 11.89 10.17
C SER A 194 -0.58 11.30 10.46
N ASP A 195 -1.36 10.99 9.44
CA ASP A 195 -2.70 10.42 9.50
C ASP A 195 -2.84 9.08 8.77
N GLY A 196 -1.76 8.54 8.22
CA GLY A 196 -1.71 7.14 7.76
C GLY A 196 -1.79 6.15 8.92
N HIS A 197 -2.13 4.90 8.64
CA HIS A 197 -2.42 3.89 9.67
C HIS A 197 -1.34 2.80 9.82
N VAL A 198 -0.27 2.86 9.03
CA VAL A 198 0.82 1.88 9.06
C VAL A 198 2.14 2.48 9.52
N TRP A 199 3.01 1.67 10.13
CA TRP A 199 4.38 2.10 10.46
C TRP A 199 5.19 2.31 9.17
N PRO A 200 6.14 3.28 9.08
CA PRO A 200 6.92 3.54 7.87
C PRO A 200 7.57 2.30 7.23
N ARG A 201 8.02 1.35 8.05
CA ARG A 201 8.55 0.07 7.57
C ARG A 201 7.58 -0.70 6.68
N ILE A 202 6.28 -0.65 6.95
CA ILE A 202 5.27 -1.32 6.14
C ILE A 202 5.21 -0.69 4.75
N ARG A 203 5.30 0.64 4.62
CA ARG A 203 5.38 1.30 3.31
C ARG A 203 6.58 0.85 2.49
N VAL A 204 7.73 0.67 3.15
CA VAL A 204 8.93 0.11 2.52
C VAL A 204 8.68 -1.33 2.05
N GLU A 205 8.10 -2.17 2.90
CA GLU A 205 7.79 -3.56 2.55
C GLU A 205 6.74 -3.67 1.43
N GLU A 206 5.74 -2.81 1.39
CA GLU A 206 4.76 -2.69 0.31
C GLU A 206 5.43 -2.26 -1.01
N SER A 207 6.28 -1.23 -0.96
CA SER A 207 7.01 -0.72 -2.12
C SER A 207 7.93 -1.78 -2.75
N LEU A 208 8.63 -2.57 -1.91
CA LEU A 208 9.46 -3.68 -2.36
C LEU A 208 8.64 -4.82 -2.98
N ARG A 209 7.43 -5.09 -2.47
CA ARG A 209 6.55 -6.10 -3.05
C ARG A 209 6.03 -5.67 -4.42
N ASP A 210 5.69 -4.39 -4.56
CA ASP A 210 5.17 -3.77 -5.79
C ASP A 210 6.27 -3.48 -6.82
N GLY A 211 7.53 -3.72 -6.50
CA GLY A 211 8.64 -3.47 -7.42
C GLY A 211 8.94 -1.99 -7.65
N LEU A 212 8.63 -1.12 -6.69
CA LEU A 212 8.99 0.30 -6.79
C LEU A 212 10.51 0.47 -6.69
N ASP A 213 11.04 1.38 -7.50
CA ASP A 213 12.43 1.83 -7.42
C ASP A 213 12.61 2.97 -6.41
N ALA A 214 11.58 3.80 -6.24
CA ALA A 214 11.59 4.88 -5.27
C ALA A 214 10.22 5.10 -4.63
N MET A 215 10.21 5.41 -3.34
CA MET A 215 9.04 5.94 -2.65
C MET A 215 9.40 7.25 -1.92
N ALA A 216 8.50 8.23 -1.92
CA ALA A 216 8.65 9.41 -1.08
C ALA A 216 7.85 9.27 0.21
N VAL A 217 8.47 9.66 1.32
CA VAL A 217 7.79 9.77 2.62
C VAL A 217 7.34 11.22 2.76
N THR A 218 6.02 11.47 2.72
CA THR A 218 5.47 12.82 2.56
C THR A 218 4.43 13.15 3.62
N GLU A 219 4.74 12.84 4.88
CA GLU A 219 3.85 13.10 6.02
C GLU A 219 3.32 14.55 6.01
N HIS A 220 2.04 14.72 6.35
CA HIS A 220 1.45 16.04 6.59
C HIS A 220 2.24 16.83 7.63
N LEU A 221 2.61 18.08 7.33
CA LEU A 221 3.30 18.93 8.32
C LEU A 221 2.33 19.50 9.35
N GLU A 222 1.22 20.06 8.88
CA GLU A 222 0.26 20.79 9.70
C GLU A 222 -0.75 19.88 10.39
N TYR A 223 -1.08 18.73 9.79
CA TYR A 223 -2.10 17.80 10.30
C TYR A 223 -1.45 16.54 10.87
N GLN A 224 -1.70 16.28 12.16
CA GLN A 224 -1.03 15.21 12.94
C GLN A 224 -2.02 14.60 13.94
N PRO A 225 -3.04 13.85 13.49
CA PRO A 225 -4.11 13.35 14.36
C PRO A 225 -3.60 12.39 15.44
N HIS A 226 -2.50 11.67 15.18
CA HIS A 226 -1.91 10.74 16.15
C HIS A 226 -1.03 11.42 17.22
N ARG A 227 -0.91 12.75 17.24
CA ARG A 227 0.04 13.50 18.09
C ARG A 227 -0.06 13.21 19.59
N VAL A 228 -1.25 12.85 20.09
CA VAL A 228 -1.46 12.48 21.50
C VAL A 228 -0.66 11.23 21.87
N ASP A 229 -0.66 10.24 20.99
CA ASP A 229 -0.05 8.92 21.22
C ASP A 229 1.37 8.83 20.62
N LEU A 230 1.60 9.51 19.48
CA LEU A 230 2.85 9.56 18.76
C LEU A 230 3.30 11.03 18.55
N PRO A 231 4.03 11.62 19.52
CA PRO A 231 4.52 12.99 19.40
C PRO A 231 5.58 13.12 18.30
N HIS A 232 5.20 13.69 17.16
CA HIS A 232 6.09 13.92 16.01
C HIS A 232 6.82 15.27 16.13
N GLN A 233 7.84 15.33 17.00
CA GLN A 233 8.60 16.58 17.24
C GLN A 233 9.59 16.91 16.12
N ASP A 234 10.27 15.89 15.60
CA ASP A 234 11.18 16.01 14.45
C ASP A 234 10.49 15.47 13.21
N ARG A 235 10.22 16.36 12.25
CA ARG A 235 9.47 16.05 11.01
C ARG A 235 10.24 15.18 10.03
N ASN A 236 11.52 14.89 10.29
CA ASN A 236 12.31 13.96 9.49
C ASN A 236 12.24 12.52 10.02
N ARG A 237 11.51 12.27 11.13
CA ARG A 237 11.57 10.96 11.80
C ARG A 237 11.06 9.82 10.92
N ALA A 238 9.95 10.03 10.20
CA ALA A 238 9.40 9.02 9.32
C ALA A 238 10.38 8.63 8.19
N VAL A 239 11.09 9.60 7.63
CA VAL A 239 12.15 9.38 6.63
C VAL A 239 13.25 8.48 7.22
N ALA A 240 13.76 8.81 8.40
CA ALA A 240 14.82 8.03 9.05
C ALA A 240 14.37 6.57 9.36
N GLU A 241 13.11 6.37 9.74
CA GLU A 241 12.54 5.03 9.93
C GLU A 241 12.45 4.25 8.62
N SER A 242 12.04 4.90 7.53
CA SER A 242 11.98 4.30 6.19
C SER A 242 13.37 3.98 5.64
N GLU A 243 14.34 4.88 5.78
CA GLU A 243 15.74 4.64 5.39
C GLU A 243 16.34 3.45 6.14
N ALA A 244 16.09 3.36 7.46
CA ALA A 244 16.53 2.22 8.26
C ALA A 244 15.84 0.91 7.84
N ALA A 245 14.56 0.98 7.42
CA ALA A 245 13.83 -0.18 6.92
C ALA A 245 14.28 -0.64 5.53
N ALA A 246 14.64 0.29 4.64
CA ALA A 246 15.15 0.03 3.30
C ALA A 246 16.66 -0.31 3.28
N ALA A 247 17.35 -0.22 4.42
CA ALA A 247 18.77 -0.52 4.50
C ALA A 247 19.08 -1.95 3.98
N GLY A 248 19.89 -2.01 2.92
CA GLY A 248 20.28 -3.26 2.25
C GLY A 248 19.37 -3.70 1.12
N THR A 249 18.42 -2.86 0.68
CA THR A 249 17.65 -3.03 -0.55
C THR A 249 18.02 -1.96 -1.58
N ASP A 250 17.54 -2.11 -2.81
CA ASP A 250 17.73 -1.13 -3.88
C ASP A 250 16.65 -0.02 -3.89
N LEU A 251 15.68 -0.07 -2.98
CA LEU A 251 14.60 0.92 -2.89
C LEU A 251 15.14 2.27 -2.41
N MET A 252 14.95 3.31 -3.23
CA MET A 252 15.29 4.68 -2.87
C MET A 252 14.20 5.30 -1.99
N ILE A 253 14.59 5.75 -0.80
CA ILE A 253 13.73 6.56 0.07
C ILE A 253 13.96 8.03 -0.27
N ILE A 254 12.92 8.69 -0.77
CA ILE A 254 12.96 10.10 -1.10
C ILE A 254 12.38 10.89 0.08
N SER A 255 13.18 11.77 0.66
CA SER A 255 12.75 12.65 1.72
C SER A 255 11.73 13.66 1.19
N GLY A 256 10.60 13.80 1.85
CA GLY A 256 9.58 14.77 1.48
C GLY A 256 8.66 15.14 2.62
N SER A 257 7.70 16.00 2.30
CA SER A 257 6.62 16.41 3.21
C SER A 257 5.47 16.98 2.43
N GLU A 258 4.26 16.77 2.94
CA GLU A 258 3.08 17.43 2.41
C GLU A 258 2.81 18.73 3.18
N ILE A 259 2.80 19.84 2.45
CA ILE A 259 2.36 21.14 2.94
C ILE A 259 0.83 21.17 2.81
N THR A 260 0.13 21.10 3.94
CA THR A 260 -1.30 20.81 4.03
C THR A 260 -2.08 22.04 4.46
N ARG A 261 -2.82 22.66 3.53
CA ARG A 261 -3.52 23.92 3.76
C ARG A 261 -4.95 23.88 3.26
N GLU A 262 -5.75 24.80 3.80
CA GLU A 262 -7.06 25.12 3.23
C GLU A 262 -6.93 25.72 1.80
N ALA A 263 -7.99 25.57 1.01
CA ALA A 263 -8.10 26.27 -0.27
C ALA A 263 -7.96 27.80 -0.08
N PRO A 264 -7.31 28.52 -1.02
CA PRO A 264 -6.92 28.07 -2.36
C PRO A 264 -5.54 27.41 -2.44
N ALA A 265 -4.72 27.46 -1.37
CA ALA A 265 -3.39 26.87 -1.40
C ALA A 265 -3.46 25.34 -1.49
N GLY A 266 -4.44 24.74 -0.81
CA GLY A 266 -4.64 23.31 -0.82
C GLY A 266 -3.40 22.56 -0.37
N HIS A 267 -3.11 21.45 -1.02
CA HIS A 267 -2.05 20.53 -0.62
C HIS A 267 -0.94 20.51 -1.66
N MET A 268 0.32 20.52 -1.21
CA MET A 268 1.47 20.43 -2.10
C MET A 268 2.56 19.58 -1.47
N ASN A 269 3.04 18.59 -2.20
CA ASN A 269 4.21 17.84 -1.80
C ASN A 269 5.49 18.54 -2.21
N ALA A 270 6.44 18.56 -1.29
CA ALA A 270 7.83 18.86 -1.56
C ALA A 270 8.66 17.58 -1.35
N VAL A 271 9.33 17.11 -2.40
CA VAL A 271 10.22 15.93 -2.35
C VAL A 271 11.68 16.34 -2.61
N PHE A 272 12.63 15.52 -2.18
CA PHE A 272 14.06 15.87 -2.03
C PHE A 272 14.30 17.01 -1.04
N VAL A 273 13.50 17.06 0.03
CA VAL A 273 13.65 18.02 1.13
C VAL A 273 14.83 17.61 2.01
N LYS A 274 15.66 18.55 2.44
CA LYS A 274 16.82 18.27 3.31
C LYS A 274 16.45 18.31 4.79
N ASP A 275 15.54 19.19 5.16
CA ASP A 275 14.99 19.30 6.51
C ASP A 275 13.51 19.71 6.46
N SER A 276 12.64 18.75 6.77
CA SER A 276 11.19 18.94 6.85
C SER A 276 10.76 19.88 7.99
N ASN A 277 11.57 20.04 9.05
CA ASN A 277 11.25 20.97 10.13
C ASN A 277 11.27 22.43 9.63
N ALA A 278 12.08 22.75 8.63
CA ALA A 278 12.14 24.08 8.05
C ALA A 278 10.88 24.47 7.26
N LEU A 279 10.03 23.49 6.93
CA LEU A 279 8.77 23.65 6.20
C LEU A 279 7.57 23.84 7.14
N LEU A 280 7.80 24.02 8.45
CA LEU A 280 6.74 24.35 9.40
C LEU A 280 7.19 25.39 10.44
N LYS A 281 6.43 26.47 10.58
CA LYS A 281 6.62 27.45 11.68
C LYS A 281 5.37 27.51 12.53
N LEU A 282 5.52 27.07 13.78
CA LEU A 282 4.47 27.12 14.79
C LEU A 282 4.77 28.21 15.83
N PRO A 283 3.74 28.91 16.35
CA PRO A 283 3.90 29.73 17.54
C PRO A 283 4.34 28.89 18.75
N ALA A 284 5.27 29.39 19.57
CA ALA A 284 5.76 28.66 20.76
C ALA A 284 4.65 28.24 21.75
N ALA A 285 3.49 28.91 21.71
CA ALA A 285 2.33 28.57 22.52
C ALA A 285 1.71 27.21 22.16
N VAL A 286 1.86 26.74 20.91
CA VAL A 286 1.24 25.49 20.44
C VAL A 286 2.16 24.27 20.47
N ASP A 287 3.43 24.42 20.84
CA ASP A 287 4.41 23.32 20.90
C ASP A 287 3.95 22.14 21.77
N LYS A 288 3.21 22.44 22.85
CA LYS A 288 2.69 21.46 23.81
C LYS A 288 1.22 21.11 23.61
N VAL A 289 0.56 21.70 22.61
CA VAL A 289 -0.82 21.39 22.30
C VAL A 289 -0.89 20.01 21.66
N THR A 290 -1.83 19.20 22.14
CA THR A 290 -2.06 17.83 21.66
C THR A 290 -3.25 17.73 20.72
N ASP A 291 -4.15 18.71 20.72
CA ASP A 291 -5.27 18.79 19.78
C ASP A 291 -4.74 19.09 18.37
N ALA A 292 -4.89 18.14 17.46
CA ALA A 292 -4.36 18.25 16.10
C ALA A 292 -5.00 19.39 15.31
N ILE A 293 -6.28 19.69 15.57
CA ILE A 293 -7.01 20.75 14.86
C ILE A 293 -6.56 22.12 15.34
N GLU A 294 -6.27 22.29 16.63
CA GLU A 294 -5.67 23.52 17.16
C GLU A 294 -4.29 23.78 16.57
N VAL A 295 -3.43 22.74 16.49
CA VAL A 295 -2.11 22.84 15.85
C VAL A 295 -2.25 23.18 14.36
N TYR A 296 -3.13 22.49 13.64
CA TYR A 296 -3.43 22.74 12.24
C TYR A 296 -3.82 24.20 12.00
N ARG A 297 -4.78 24.74 12.77
CA ARG A 297 -5.19 26.16 12.68
C ARG A 297 -4.04 27.11 13.01
N ALA A 298 -3.19 26.78 13.96
CA ALA A 298 -2.04 27.62 14.31
C ALA A 298 -0.98 27.65 13.19
N ALA A 299 -0.78 26.53 12.51
CA ALA A 299 0.13 26.44 11.37
C ALA A 299 -0.29 27.34 10.19
N HIS A 300 -1.60 27.58 10.03
CA HIS A 300 -2.14 28.51 9.04
C HIS A 300 -1.70 29.97 9.25
N GLY A 301 -1.17 30.31 10.43
CA GLY A 301 -0.59 31.62 10.68
C GLY A 301 0.69 31.90 9.89
N TRP A 302 1.40 30.87 9.42
CA TRP A 302 2.54 31.03 8.52
C TRP A 302 2.11 30.83 7.07
N PRO A 303 2.35 31.76 6.12
CA PRO A 303 1.82 31.65 4.77
C PRO A 303 2.29 30.40 4.01
N ALA A 304 1.39 29.81 3.22
CA ALA A 304 1.66 28.61 2.44
C ALA A 304 2.77 28.82 1.40
N ASP A 305 2.82 29.98 0.75
CA ASP A 305 3.87 30.32 -0.23
C ASP A 305 5.24 30.45 0.42
N GLU A 306 5.32 30.84 1.69
CA GLU A 306 6.58 30.86 2.45
C GLU A 306 7.06 29.44 2.80
N ALA A 307 6.14 28.51 3.08
CA ALA A 307 6.48 27.10 3.27
C ALA A 307 6.99 26.46 1.96
N VAL A 308 6.33 26.76 0.84
CA VAL A 308 6.79 26.35 -0.49
C VAL A 308 8.18 26.92 -0.80
N LYS A 309 8.40 28.23 -0.60
CA LYS A 309 9.73 28.85 -0.79
C LYS A 309 10.80 28.23 0.12
N ALA A 310 10.44 27.86 1.35
CA ALA A 310 11.36 27.18 2.26
C ALA A 310 11.76 25.79 1.73
N ALA A 311 10.86 25.09 1.04
CA ALA A 311 11.17 23.85 0.36
C ALA A 311 12.04 24.08 -0.89
N THR A 312 11.67 25.01 -1.76
CA THR A 312 12.41 25.28 -3.02
C THR A 312 13.81 25.83 -2.76
N ALA A 313 14.02 26.59 -1.67
CA ALA A 313 15.33 27.02 -1.21
C ALA A 313 16.29 25.85 -0.87
N GLN A 314 15.74 24.68 -0.55
CA GLN A 314 16.53 23.46 -0.31
C GLN A 314 16.85 22.69 -1.60
N GLY A 315 16.24 23.09 -2.72
CA GLY A 315 16.27 22.39 -4.00
C GLY A 315 15.18 21.33 -4.14
N ALA A 316 14.15 21.36 -3.29
CA ALA A 316 13.05 20.40 -3.37
C ALA A 316 12.30 20.52 -4.71
N PHE A 317 11.81 19.39 -5.21
CA PHE A 317 10.85 19.34 -6.29
C PHE A 317 9.45 19.42 -5.67
N VAL A 318 8.67 20.42 -6.06
CA VAL A 318 7.34 20.72 -5.48
C VAL A 318 6.25 20.49 -6.51
N PHE A 319 5.20 19.76 -6.15
CA PHE A 319 4.04 19.52 -7.00
C PHE A 319 2.72 19.73 -6.26
N TRP A 320 1.67 20.07 -7.01
CA TRP A 320 0.33 20.34 -6.47
C TRP A 320 -0.47 19.04 -6.38
N ASN A 321 -0.96 18.74 -5.19
CA ASN A 321 -1.66 17.50 -4.89
C ASN A 321 -3.15 17.62 -5.23
N HIS A 322 -3.70 16.55 -5.81
CA HIS A 322 -5.12 16.28 -6.03
C HIS A 322 -6.02 17.53 -6.17
N PRO A 323 -5.83 18.39 -7.19
CA PRO A 323 -6.56 19.66 -7.36
C PRO A 323 -8.08 19.52 -7.57
N TYR A 324 -8.51 18.29 -7.83
CA TYR A 324 -9.88 17.84 -8.03
C TYR A 324 -10.49 17.18 -6.78
N TRP A 325 -9.76 17.13 -5.65
CA TRP A 325 -10.24 16.48 -4.44
C TRP A 325 -11.49 17.16 -3.89
N THR A 326 -12.57 16.39 -3.83
CA THR A 326 -13.93 16.92 -3.61
C THR A 326 -14.14 17.58 -2.24
N ALA A 327 -13.29 17.32 -1.26
CA ALA A 327 -13.35 17.99 0.04
C ALA A 327 -12.97 19.47 -0.03
N GLN A 328 -12.07 19.86 -0.95
CA GLN A 328 -11.68 21.25 -1.18
C GLN A 328 -12.26 21.83 -2.47
N ASN A 329 -12.68 20.98 -3.40
CA ASN A 329 -13.24 21.37 -4.69
C ASN A 329 -14.52 20.56 -4.99
N PRO A 330 -15.69 20.98 -4.47
CA PRO A 330 -16.89 20.13 -4.41
C PRO A 330 -17.45 19.64 -5.75
N ASP A 331 -17.10 20.26 -6.87
CA ASP A 331 -17.52 19.80 -8.20
C ASP A 331 -16.51 18.86 -8.87
N GLY A 332 -15.36 18.63 -8.23
CA GLY A 332 -14.29 17.75 -8.74
C GLY A 332 -13.53 18.31 -9.93
N ILE A 333 -13.76 19.56 -10.33
CA ILE A 333 -13.16 20.13 -11.55
C ILE A 333 -11.93 20.94 -11.16
N ALA A 334 -10.73 20.44 -11.46
CA ALA A 334 -9.49 21.17 -11.19
C ALA A 334 -9.45 22.51 -11.96
N ARG A 335 -9.10 23.59 -11.26
CA ARG A 335 -9.01 24.94 -11.84
C ARG A 335 -7.78 25.63 -11.34
N LEU A 336 -7.01 26.23 -12.25
CA LEU A 336 -5.86 27.02 -11.85
C LEU A 336 -6.30 28.34 -11.22
N ASP A 337 -6.12 28.47 -9.91
CA ASP A 337 -6.40 29.70 -9.17
C ASP A 337 -5.15 30.63 -9.13
N PRO A 338 -5.32 31.89 -8.69
CA PRO A 338 -4.22 32.87 -8.66
C PRO A 338 -3.02 32.47 -7.82
N PHE A 339 -3.18 31.67 -6.75
CA PHE A 339 -2.12 31.19 -5.88
C PHE A 339 -1.19 30.25 -6.64
N HIS A 340 -1.71 29.16 -7.20
CA HIS A 340 -0.90 28.23 -8.00
C HIS A 340 -0.32 28.91 -9.24
N ALA A 341 -1.09 29.78 -9.91
CA ALA A 341 -0.56 30.56 -11.03
C ALA A 341 0.64 31.45 -10.63
N ALA A 342 0.69 31.95 -9.40
CA ALA A 342 1.82 32.71 -8.89
C ALA A 342 3.05 31.83 -8.67
N LEU A 343 2.88 30.64 -8.07
CA LEU A 343 3.98 29.69 -7.83
C LEU A 343 4.57 29.17 -9.15
N ILE A 344 3.75 28.94 -10.17
CA ILE A 344 4.23 28.57 -11.52
C ILE A 344 5.09 29.70 -12.10
N ARG A 345 4.63 30.96 -12.00
CA ARG A 345 5.38 32.12 -12.51
C ARG A 345 6.71 32.33 -11.77
N SER A 346 6.77 32.07 -10.47
CA SER A 346 8.01 32.16 -9.69
C SER A 346 8.91 30.92 -9.84
N ARG A 347 8.45 29.88 -10.53
CA ARG A 347 9.10 28.57 -10.66
C ARG A 347 9.26 27.85 -9.33
N ASP A 348 8.32 28.06 -8.42
CA ASP A 348 8.26 27.36 -7.14
C ASP A 348 7.35 26.11 -7.21
N LEU A 349 6.48 26.01 -8.22
CA LEU A 349 5.67 24.83 -8.51
C LEU A 349 6.16 24.16 -9.80
N HIS A 350 6.44 22.86 -9.74
CA HIS A 350 7.13 22.12 -10.80
C HIS A 350 6.28 21.00 -11.41
N GLY A 351 5.35 20.45 -10.64
CA GLY A 351 4.47 19.36 -11.07
C GLY A 351 3.04 19.52 -10.57
N ILE A 352 2.18 18.62 -11.03
CA ILE A 352 0.79 18.50 -10.60
C ILE A 352 0.38 17.03 -10.65
N GLU A 353 -0.34 16.59 -9.64
CA GLU A 353 -0.98 15.28 -9.64
C GLU A 353 -2.13 15.27 -10.63
N ILE A 354 -2.04 14.40 -11.61
CA ILE A 354 -3.11 14.14 -12.58
C ILE A 354 -3.87 12.87 -12.23
N ALA A 355 -3.25 11.99 -11.44
CA ALA A 355 -3.82 10.80 -10.86
C ALA A 355 -3.39 10.67 -9.40
N ASN A 356 -4.34 10.41 -8.51
CA ASN A 356 -4.13 10.28 -7.08
C ASN A 356 -5.18 9.29 -6.58
N GLY A 357 -4.75 8.27 -5.83
CA GLY A 357 -5.66 7.27 -5.34
C GLY A 357 -6.35 6.53 -6.49
N GLU A 358 -7.68 6.58 -6.49
CA GLU A 358 -8.55 5.96 -7.49
C GLU A 358 -9.04 6.93 -8.58
N ASP A 359 -8.56 8.17 -8.56
CA ASP A 359 -9.07 9.28 -9.36
C ASP A 359 -8.05 9.76 -10.40
N TYR A 360 -8.55 10.13 -11.57
CA TYR A 360 -7.82 10.80 -12.65
C TYR A 360 -8.58 12.05 -13.06
N SER A 361 -7.88 13.18 -13.22
CA SER A 361 -8.47 14.44 -13.68
C SER A 361 -7.92 14.86 -15.05
N GLU A 362 -8.84 14.96 -16.00
CA GLU A 362 -8.56 15.52 -17.32
C GLU A 362 -8.16 17.01 -17.23
N GLU A 363 -8.75 17.75 -16.29
CA GLU A 363 -8.43 19.16 -16.07
C GLU A 363 -7.03 19.35 -15.51
N ALA A 364 -6.63 18.55 -14.52
CA ALA A 364 -5.26 18.56 -13.99
C ALA A 364 -4.25 18.19 -15.08
N HIS A 365 -4.57 17.18 -15.90
CA HIS A 365 -3.78 16.81 -17.07
C HIS A 365 -3.65 17.98 -18.06
N GLN A 366 -4.75 18.68 -18.39
CA GLN A 366 -4.69 19.84 -19.27
C GLN A 366 -3.91 21.01 -18.66
N ILE A 367 -4.08 21.29 -17.36
CA ILE A 367 -3.30 22.31 -16.63
C ILE A 367 -1.80 21.98 -16.70
N ALA A 368 -1.42 20.69 -16.57
CA ALA A 368 -0.03 20.27 -16.68
C ALA A 368 0.57 20.60 -18.06
N LEU A 369 -0.21 20.40 -19.12
CA LEU A 369 0.20 20.73 -20.49
C LEU A 369 0.30 22.24 -20.70
N ASP A 370 -0.74 22.99 -20.32
CA ASP A 370 -0.86 24.43 -20.55
C ASP A 370 0.21 25.24 -19.80
N HIS A 371 0.63 24.74 -18.64
CA HIS A 371 1.58 25.41 -17.75
C HIS A 371 2.95 24.73 -17.66
N ASP A 372 3.22 23.78 -18.54
CA ASP A 372 4.51 23.08 -18.64
C ASP A 372 4.96 22.42 -17.31
N LEU A 373 4.00 21.87 -16.56
CA LEU A 373 4.25 21.14 -15.32
C LEU A 373 4.52 19.66 -15.59
N VAL A 374 5.25 19.01 -14.68
CA VAL A 374 5.40 17.55 -14.67
C VAL A 374 4.06 16.90 -14.31
N MET A 375 3.68 15.87 -15.06
CA MET A 375 2.53 15.01 -14.73
C MET A 375 2.96 13.98 -13.70
N ILE A 376 2.24 13.93 -12.58
CA ILE A 376 2.52 13.04 -11.45
C ILE A 376 1.29 12.15 -11.20
N GLY A 377 1.57 10.87 -10.95
CA GLY A 377 0.61 9.85 -10.53
C GLY A 377 1.12 9.15 -9.28
N VAL A 378 0.31 9.12 -8.23
CA VAL A 378 0.71 8.65 -6.90
C VAL A 378 -0.42 7.95 -6.17
N SER A 379 -0.07 7.21 -5.11
CA SER A 379 -1.07 6.47 -4.33
C SER A 379 -1.80 7.32 -3.30
N ASP A 380 -1.11 8.28 -2.66
CA ASP A 380 -1.61 9.01 -1.50
C ASP A 380 -2.15 8.06 -0.42
N VAL A 381 -1.42 6.97 -0.22
CA VAL A 381 -1.90 5.84 0.56
C VAL A 381 -1.84 6.14 2.07
N HIS A 382 -2.97 5.93 2.74
CA HIS A 382 -3.13 6.07 4.19
C HIS A 382 -3.34 4.71 4.87
N GLU A 383 -4.06 3.81 4.22
CA GLU A 383 -4.36 2.45 4.69
C GLU A 383 -3.30 1.44 4.23
N LEU A 384 -3.57 0.13 4.37
CA LEU A 384 -2.76 -0.89 3.71
C LEU A 384 -2.95 -0.83 2.19
N ILE A 385 -1.86 -0.86 1.43
CA ILE A 385 -1.95 -0.74 -0.04
C ILE A 385 -2.82 -1.85 -0.66
N ASP A 386 -2.79 -3.04 -0.06
CA ASP A 386 -3.53 -4.20 -0.55
C ASP A 386 -5.05 -4.05 -0.38
N TRP A 387 -5.51 -3.11 0.46
CA TRP A 387 -6.94 -2.86 0.66
C TRP A 387 -7.50 -1.90 -0.38
N ASP A 388 -6.67 -0.97 -0.86
CA ASP A 388 -7.10 0.06 -1.79
C ASP A 388 -7.07 -0.46 -3.25
N TYR A 389 -6.05 -1.25 -3.61
CA TYR A 389 -5.78 -1.58 -5.01
C TYR A 389 -5.91 -3.06 -5.39
N LEU A 390 -6.11 -3.98 -4.44
CA LEU A 390 -6.39 -5.41 -4.69
C LEU A 390 -5.46 -6.08 -5.73
N PRO A 391 -4.13 -6.20 -5.48
CA PRO A 391 -3.17 -6.74 -6.46
C PRO A 391 -3.49 -8.16 -6.94
N GLU A 392 -4.16 -8.97 -6.14
CA GLU A 392 -4.60 -10.32 -6.53
C GLU A 392 -5.65 -10.33 -7.66
N GLN A 393 -6.26 -9.18 -7.95
CA GLN A 393 -7.22 -8.96 -9.03
C GLN A 393 -6.60 -8.19 -10.21
N GLY A 394 -5.27 -8.00 -10.21
CA GLY A 394 -4.55 -7.25 -11.23
C GLY A 394 -4.62 -5.73 -11.06
N GLY A 395 -5.10 -5.23 -9.92
CA GLY A 395 -5.03 -3.81 -9.60
C GLY A 395 -3.64 -3.42 -9.08
N HIS A 396 -3.34 -2.13 -9.14
CA HIS A 396 -2.06 -1.58 -8.70
C HIS A 396 -2.27 -0.13 -8.27
N ARG A 397 -1.38 0.36 -7.42
CA ARG A 397 -1.33 1.78 -7.07
C ARG A 397 -0.96 2.63 -8.30
N PRO A 398 -1.43 3.88 -8.42
CA PRO A 398 -0.92 4.79 -9.42
C PRO A 398 0.58 5.01 -9.20
N VAL A 399 1.35 4.98 -10.27
CA VAL A 399 2.79 5.22 -10.22
C VAL A 399 3.20 6.23 -11.28
N THR A 400 4.28 6.94 -11.00
CA THR A 400 4.99 7.75 -11.98
C THR A 400 6.20 6.98 -12.46
N LEU A 401 6.21 6.60 -13.73
CA LEU A 401 7.39 6.10 -14.43
C LEU A 401 8.29 7.29 -14.75
N VAL A 402 9.53 7.28 -14.26
CA VAL A 402 10.49 8.37 -14.45
C VAL A 402 11.70 7.87 -15.22
N PHE A 403 12.00 8.49 -16.36
CA PHE A 403 13.11 8.07 -17.22
C PHE A 403 14.42 8.75 -16.83
N ALA A 404 15.16 8.11 -15.92
CA ALA A 404 16.41 8.61 -15.35
C ALA A 404 17.63 8.10 -16.12
N LYS A 405 18.78 8.77 -15.99
CA LYS A 405 20.02 8.30 -16.66
C LYS A 405 20.60 7.04 -16.01
N GLU A 406 20.34 6.87 -14.72
CA GLU A 406 20.80 5.78 -13.88
C GLU A 406 19.88 5.65 -12.66
N ARG A 407 19.99 4.55 -11.92
CA ARG A 407 19.21 4.30 -10.69
C ARG A 407 19.83 5.03 -9.51
N SER A 408 19.63 6.35 -9.42
CA SER A 408 20.08 7.18 -8.29
C SER A 408 19.06 8.28 -7.93
N PRO A 409 19.00 8.72 -6.66
CA PRO A 409 18.11 9.81 -6.26
C PRO A 409 18.37 11.11 -7.03
N GLU A 410 19.62 11.42 -7.35
CA GLU A 410 20.00 12.59 -8.13
C GLU A 410 19.49 12.50 -9.57
N ALA A 411 19.66 11.34 -10.22
CA ALA A 411 19.20 11.15 -11.59
C ALA A 411 17.67 11.12 -11.68
N LEU A 412 16.99 10.58 -10.67
CA LEU A 412 15.53 10.65 -10.51
C LEU A 412 15.07 12.11 -10.40
N ARG A 413 15.68 12.89 -9.50
CA ARG A 413 15.39 14.31 -9.34
C ARG A 413 15.58 15.08 -10.63
N ASP A 414 16.71 14.89 -11.31
CA ASP A 414 17.01 15.54 -12.59
C ASP A 414 16.01 15.16 -13.68
N ALA A 415 15.53 13.91 -13.70
CA ALA A 415 14.50 13.46 -14.63
C ALA A 415 13.13 14.09 -14.38
N LEU A 416 12.73 14.26 -13.11
CA LEU A 416 11.53 15.00 -12.73
C LEU A 416 11.60 16.46 -13.19
N PHE A 417 12.68 17.18 -12.90
CA PHE A 417 12.86 18.56 -13.38
C PHE A 417 12.91 18.66 -14.92
N ALA A 418 13.34 17.60 -15.60
CA ALA A 418 13.32 17.49 -17.05
C ALA A 418 11.95 17.06 -17.63
N LYS A 419 10.92 16.82 -16.79
CA LYS A 419 9.58 16.37 -17.19
C LYS A 419 9.57 15.03 -17.94
N ARG A 420 10.55 14.17 -17.65
CA ARG A 420 10.70 12.86 -18.29
C ARG A 420 9.86 11.81 -17.58
N THR A 421 8.53 11.96 -17.63
CA THR A 421 7.59 11.11 -16.89
C THR A 421 6.46 10.55 -17.76
N VAL A 422 6.00 9.35 -17.39
CA VAL A 422 4.73 8.76 -17.81
C VAL A 422 4.02 8.27 -16.56
N VAL A 423 2.75 8.64 -16.37
CA VAL A 423 1.91 8.14 -15.30
C VAL A 423 1.24 6.84 -15.74
N TRP A 424 1.30 5.80 -14.92
CA TRP A 424 0.50 4.59 -15.08
C TRP A 424 -0.58 4.54 -13.99
N PHE A 425 -1.83 4.63 -14.43
CA PHE A 425 -3.01 4.70 -13.57
C PHE A 425 -4.09 3.78 -14.10
N LYS A 426 -4.43 2.72 -13.37
CA LYS A 426 -5.29 1.64 -13.88
C LYS A 426 -4.71 1.17 -15.22
N ASN A 427 -5.51 1.09 -16.27
CA ASN A 427 -4.97 0.76 -17.59
C ASN A 427 -4.57 2.00 -18.43
N LEU A 428 -4.43 3.20 -17.87
CA LEU A 428 -4.01 4.40 -18.60
C LEU A 428 -2.50 4.63 -18.49
N LEU A 429 -1.86 4.86 -19.64
CA LEU A 429 -0.51 5.44 -19.74
C LEU A 429 -0.66 6.89 -20.15
N ILE A 430 -0.16 7.84 -19.35
CA ILE A 430 -0.39 9.27 -19.57
C ILE A 430 0.95 10.00 -19.55
N GLY A 431 1.29 10.70 -20.62
CA GLY A 431 2.58 11.39 -20.67
C GLY A 431 2.73 12.28 -21.89
N ARG A 432 3.82 13.06 -21.91
CA ARG A 432 4.17 13.90 -23.05
C ARG A 432 4.65 13.05 -24.22
N GLU A 433 4.49 13.57 -25.43
CA GLU A 433 4.75 12.82 -26.67
C GLU A 433 6.13 12.18 -26.76
N PRO A 434 7.26 12.87 -26.45
CA PRO A 434 8.58 12.25 -26.55
C PRO A 434 8.73 11.03 -25.63
N GLU A 435 8.26 11.16 -24.38
CA GLU A 435 8.38 10.15 -23.34
C GLU A 435 7.42 8.97 -23.56
N LEU A 436 6.14 9.27 -23.78
CA LEU A 436 5.12 8.24 -23.96
C LEU A 436 5.35 7.45 -25.25
N LYS A 437 5.75 8.11 -26.34
CA LYS A 437 6.09 7.41 -27.58
C LYS A 437 7.33 6.54 -27.40
N ALA A 438 8.38 7.05 -26.75
CA ALA A 438 9.59 6.27 -26.50
C ALA A 438 9.29 5.01 -25.67
N LEU A 439 8.41 5.11 -24.68
CA LEU A 439 7.94 3.96 -23.90
C LEU A 439 7.15 2.98 -24.79
N LEU A 440 6.17 3.45 -25.55
CA LEU A 440 5.36 2.60 -26.43
C LEU A 440 6.20 1.84 -27.47
N ASP A 441 7.22 2.49 -28.05
CA ASP A 441 8.11 1.90 -29.06
C ASP A 441 8.89 0.69 -28.52
N VAL A 442 9.19 0.66 -27.22
CA VAL A 442 9.87 -0.48 -26.57
C VAL A 442 8.90 -1.44 -25.89
N SER A 443 7.74 -0.95 -25.42
CA SER A 443 6.70 -1.77 -24.79
C SER A 443 5.98 -2.66 -25.80
N LEU A 444 5.75 -2.21 -27.04
CA LEU A 444 5.08 -2.99 -28.07
C LEU A 444 5.98 -3.17 -29.28
N THR A 445 6.34 -4.42 -29.56
CA THR A 445 7.25 -4.75 -30.66
C THR A 445 6.61 -5.73 -31.65
N LEU A 446 7.12 -5.71 -32.86
CA LEU A 446 6.79 -6.68 -33.90
C LEU A 446 7.74 -7.87 -33.82
N ASP A 447 7.21 -9.09 -33.76
CA ASP A 447 8.01 -10.29 -33.97
C ASP A 447 8.55 -10.29 -35.42
N PRO A 448 9.88 -10.39 -35.62
CA PRO A 448 10.46 -10.37 -36.97
C PRO A 448 10.05 -11.58 -37.83
N ALA A 449 9.56 -12.67 -37.23
CA ALA A 449 9.13 -13.87 -37.93
C ALA A 449 7.73 -13.71 -38.54
N ILE A 450 7.58 -12.79 -39.51
CA ILE A 450 6.35 -12.68 -40.30
C ILE A 450 6.22 -13.91 -41.18
N THR A 451 5.21 -14.73 -40.93
CA THR A 451 4.93 -15.94 -41.70
C THR A 451 3.79 -15.73 -42.69
N ARG A 452 3.73 -16.58 -43.71
CA ARG A 452 2.58 -16.62 -44.61
C ARG A 452 1.56 -17.60 -44.07
N TYR A 453 0.30 -17.18 -43.96
CA TYR A 453 -0.78 -18.09 -43.64
C TYR A 453 -1.05 -18.99 -44.86
N ARG A 454 -0.57 -20.24 -44.81
CA ARG A 454 -0.67 -21.20 -45.91
C ARG A 454 -0.11 -20.60 -47.23
N ASN A 455 -0.75 -20.88 -48.36
CA ASN A 455 -0.38 -20.35 -49.68
C ASN A 455 -1.30 -19.21 -50.15
N VAL A 456 -1.82 -18.39 -49.23
CA VAL A 456 -2.66 -17.23 -49.56
C VAL A 456 -1.96 -15.91 -49.22
N ASP A 457 -2.48 -14.80 -49.75
CA ASP A 457 -1.96 -13.44 -49.52
C ASP A 457 -2.37 -12.89 -48.14
N VAL A 458 -2.09 -13.66 -47.08
CA VAL A 458 -2.34 -13.31 -45.68
C VAL A 458 -1.05 -13.48 -44.89
N ALA A 459 -0.65 -12.44 -44.16
CA ALA A 459 0.51 -12.44 -43.27
C ALA A 459 0.08 -12.78 -41.85
N GLU A 460 0.84 -13.61 -41.17
CA GLU A 460 0.75 -13.73 -39.71
C GLU A 460 1.78 -12.79 -39.10
N VAL A 461 1.28 -11.83 -38.33
CA VAL A 461 2.08 -10.80 -37.68
C VAL A 461 1.86 -10.91 -36.18
N THR A 462 2.93 -11.10 -35.41
CA THR A 462 2.81 -11.21 -33.96
C THR A 462 3.28 -9.93 -33.30
N LEU A 463 2.40 -9.31 -32.54
CA LEU A 463 2.72 -8.22 -31.62
C LEU A 463 3.11 -8.82 -30.26
N VAL A 464 4.16 -8.29 -29.65
CA VAL A 464 4.65 -8.71 -28.33
C VAL A 464 4.68 -7.49 -27.42
N ASN A 465 3.95 -7.59 -26.30
CA ASN A 465 3.92 -6.59 -25.24
C ASN A 465 4.95 -6.97 -24.17
N HIS A 466 5.82 -6.04 -23.82
CA HIS A 466 6.89 -6.19 -22.83
C HIS A 466 6.64 -5.38 -21.55
N SER A 467 5.42 -4.85 -21.38
CA SER A 467 5.04 -4.04 -20.23
C SER A 467 3.84 -4.62 -19.49
N ASP A 468 3.63 -4.13 -18.27
CA ASP A 468 2.48 -4.49 -17.44
C ASP A 468 1.16 -3.82 -17.85
N ALA A 469 1.19 -2.82 -18.74
CA ALA A 469 -0.03 -2.22 -19.28
C ALA A 469 -0.63 -3.11 -20.38
N GLU A 470 -1.92 -3.43 -20.30
CA GLU A 470 -2.62 -4.01 -21.45
C GLU A 470 -2.75 -2.93 -22.54
N LEU A 471 -2.30 -3.22 -23.76
CA LEU A 471 -2.35 -2.24 -24.84
C LEU A 471 -3.61 -2.45 -25.69
N ILE A 472 -4.49 -1.44 -25.70
CA ILE A 472 -5.74 -1.43 -26.46
C ILE A 472 -5.49 -0.69 -27.77
N LEU A 473 -5.49 -1.42 -28.87
CA LEU A 473 -5.06 -0.92 -30.17
C LEU A 473 -6.24 -0.85 -31.14
N ASP A 474 -6.38 0.28 -31.80
CA ASP A 474 -7.36 0.49 -32.87
C ASP A 474 -6.63 0.68 -34.20
N ASN A 475 -6.86 -0.24 -35.13
CA ASN A 475 -6.21 -0.27 -36.43
C ASN A 475 -6.56 0.97 -37.26
N THR A 476 -5.55 1.64 -37.78
CA THR A 476 -5.68 2.83 -38.64
C THR A 476 -5.07 2.61 -40.03
N SER A 477 -4.56 1.41 -40.30
CA SER A 477 -3.99 1.06 -41.61
C SER A 477 -5.06 0.68 -42.63
N ASP A 478 -4.65 0.63 -43.90
CA ASP A 478 -5.50 0.11 -44.99
C ASP A 478 -5.65 -1.42 -44.97
N HIS A 479 -4.91 -2.11 -44.09
CA HIS A 479 -5.02 -3.55 -43.94
C HIS A 479 -6.17 -3.93 -43.02
N THR A 480 -6.86 -5.03 -43.33
CA THR A 480 -7.88 -5.63 -42.45
C THR A 480 -7.44 -7.00 -41.97
N PHE A 481 -7.97 -7.45 -40.84
CA PHE A 481 -7.64 -8.75 -40.28
C PHE A 481 -8.65 -9.83 -40.68
N MET A 482 -8.20 -11.08 -40.77
CA MET A 482 -9.03 -12.22 -41.15
C MET A 482 -9.85 -12.78 -39.98
N ALA A 483 -9.25 -12.86 -38.79
CA ALA A 483 -9.85 -13.45 -37.60
C ALA A 483 -10.22 -12.40 -36.53
N ASP A 484 -9.85 -11.13 -36.75
CA ASP A 484 -9.94 -10.06 -35.77
C ASP A 484 -10.70 -8.86 -36.35
N ALA A 485 -11.29 -8.05 -35.46
CA ALA A 485 -11.78 -6.71 -35.79
C ALA A 485 -10.64 -5.68 -35.65
N ASP A 486 -10.89 -4.43 -36.00
CA ASP A 486 -9.88 -3.36 -35.93
C ASP A 486 -9.45 -3.02 -34.50
N LEU A 487 -10.34 -3.18 -33.52
CA LEU A 487 -10.04 -3.05 -32.10
C LEU A 487 -9.54 -4.38 -31.54
N ILE A 488 -8.29 -4.39 -31.08
CA ILE A 488 -7.62 -5.54 -30.48
C ILE A 488 -6.98 -5.15 -29.14
N SER A 489 -6.71 -6.15 -28.29
CA SER A 489 -5.86 -5.94 -27.13
C SER A 489 -4.64 -6.88 -27.16
N VAL A 490 -3.52 -6.37 -26.63
CA VAL A 490 -2.32 -7.17 -26.40
C VAL A 490 -2.09 -7.24 -24.89
N PRO A 491 -2.25 -8.43 -24.27
CA PRO A 491 -2.19 -8.56 -22.83
C PRO A 491 -0.79 -8.22 -22.28
N PRO A 492 -0.69 -7.84 -20.99
CA PRO A 492 0.59 -7.60 -20.31
C PRO A 492 1.56 -8.76 -20.50
N HIS A 493 2.83 -8.45 -20.80
CA HIS A 493 3.89 -9.45 -21.07
C HIS A 493 3.50 -10.56 -22.08
N GLY A 494 2.51 -10.28 -22.92
CA GLY A 494 1.84 -11.25 -23.76
C GLY A 494 2.10 -11.06 -25.25
N ARG A 495 1.39 -11.85 -26.06
CA ARG A 495 1.49 -11.76 -27.52
C ARG A 495 0.12 -11.85 -28.18
N ARG A 496 -0.03 -11.16 -29.30
CA ARG A 496 -1.20 -11.24 -30.17
C ARG A 496 -0.77 -11.46 -31.61
N THR A 497 -1.18 -12.58 -32.20
CA THR A 497 -0.94 -12.86 -33.62
C THR A 497 -2.16 -12.40 -34.42
N LEU A 498 -1.92 -11.58 -35.44
CA LEU A 498 -2.89 -11.01 -36.35
C LEU A 498 -2.73 -11.64 -37.73
N ALA A 499 -3.83 -12.10 -38.32
CA ALA A 499 -3.87 -12.59 -39.69
C ALA A 499 -4.22 -11.42 -40.65
N VAL A 500 -3.19 -10.72 -41.13
CA VAL A 500 -3.27 -9.47 -41.91
C VAL A 500 -3.50 -9.76 -43.39
N LYS A 501 -4.60 -9.24 -43.96
CA LYS A 501 -4.89 -9.40 -45.39
C LYS A 501 -4.08 -8.41 -46.22
N LEU A 502 -3.51 -8.91 -47.32
CA LEU A 502 -2.67 -8.12 -48.20
C LEU A 502 -3.36 -7.92 -49.56
N PRO A 503 -3.26 -6.71 -50.16
CA PRO A 503 -3.66 -6.53 -51.54
C PRO A 503 -2.78 -7.37 -52.48
N LYS A 504 -3.38 -7.94 -53.53
CA LYS A 504 -2.69 -8.83 -54.49
C LYS A 504 -1.38 -8.20 -54.97
N SER A 505 -0.27 -8.93 -54.85
CA SER A 505 1.14 -8.55 -55.13
C SER A 505 1.90 -7.75 -54.07
N GLY A 506 1.26 -7.32 -52.98
CA GLY A 506 1.91 -6.64 -51.86
C GLY A 506 2.63 -7.61 -50.92
N ARG A 507 3.91 -7.33 -50.60
CA ARG A 507 4.68 -8.03 -49.56
C ARG A 507 4.97 -7.14 -48.35
N ALA A 508 4.81 -5.83 -48.47
CA ALA A 508 4.98 -4.91 -47.35
C ALA A 508 3.75 -5.02 -46.44
N VAL A 509 4.01 -4.96 -45.14
CA VAL A 509 3.00 -4.94 -44.09
C VAL A 509 3.25 -3.70 -43.28
N GLU A 510 2.37 -2.71 -43.42
CA GLU A 510 2.46 -1.42 -42.73
C GLU A 510 1.22 -1.26 -41.86
N ILE A 511 1.33 -1.48 -40.56
CA ILE A 511 0.19 -1.46 -39.64
C ILE A 511 0.36 -0.32 -38.66
N GLY A 512 -0.55 0.64 -38.71
CA GLY A 512 -0.65 1.74 -37.75
C GLY A 512 -1.78 1.48 -36.77
N PHE A 513 -1.57 1.87 -35.50
CA PHE A 513 -2.55 1.78 -34.45
C PHE A 513 -2.68 3.10 -33.68
N ILE A 514 -3.90 3.44 -33.29
CA ILE A 514 -4.16 4.32 -32.14
C ILE A 514 -4.12 3.45 -30.88
N VAL A 515 -3.30 3.84 -29.91
CA VAL A 515 -3.23 3.17 -28.59
C VAL A 515 -4.23 3.87 -27.67
N ARG A 516 -5.45 3.33 -27.59
CA ARG A 516 -6.63 3.98 -26.97
C ARG A 516 -6.40 4.38 -25.51
N ASN A 517 -5.60 3.61 -24.80
CA ASN A 517 -5.31 3.79 -23.38
C ASN A 517 -3.95 4.46 -23.10
N ALA A 518 -3.29 5.01 -24.13
CA ALA A 518 -2.09 5.83 -23.97
C ALA A 518 -2.40 7.28 -24.37
N LEU A 519 -2.45 8.21 -23.42
CA LEU A 519 -2.96 9.57 -23.61
C LEU A 519 -1.84 10.62 -23.62
N LEU A 520 -1.82 11.44 -24.68
CA LEU A 520 -0.93 12.60 -24.86
C LEU A 520 -1.53 13.91 -24.31
N ALA A 521 -2.86 13.95 -24.28
CA ALA A 521 -3.70 15.00 -23.71
C ALA A 521 -5.07 14.38 -23.39
N PRO A 522 -5.95 15.04 -22.63
CA PRO A 522 -7.32 14.56 -22.42
C PRO A 522 -8.02 14.21 -23.74
N GLY A 523 -8.54 12.98 -23.83
CA GLY A 523 -9.17 12.47 -25.05
C GLY A 523 -8.28 12.32 -26.29
N LYS A 524 -6.96 12.53 -26.19
CA LYS A 524 -6.02 12.46 -27.32
C LYS A 524 -5.06 11.28 -27.16
N PRO A 525 -5.36 10.11 -27.75
CA PRO A 525 -4.50 8.95 -27.65
C PRO A 525 -3.23 9.08 -28.51
N ALA A 526 -2.18 8.34 -28.13
CA ALA A 526 -0.95 8.18 -28.89
C ALA A 526 -1.14 7.19 -30.06
N THR A 527 -0.21 7.22 -31.01
CA THR A 527 -0.20 6.33 -32.17
C THR A 527 1.14 5.61 -32.29
N ILE A 528 1.10 4.37 -32.78
CA ILE A 528 2.29 3.56 -33.08
C ILE A 528 2.13 2.94 -34.47
N ALA A 529 3.24 2.66 -35.15
CA ALA A 529 3.21 2.01 -36.45
C ALA A 529 4.35 1.00 -36.59
N PHE A 530 4.07 -0.09 -37.31
CA PHE A 530 4.99 -1.18 -37.56
C PHE A 530 5.10 -1.46 -39.05
N SER A 531 6.33 -1.63 -39.51
CA SER A 531 6.67 -2.00 -40.89
C SER A 531 7.30 -3.39 -40.92
N GLY A 532 6.88 -4.22 -41.86
CA GLY A 532 7.41 -5.57 -42.05
C GLY A 532 7.32 -6.01 -43.51
N THR A 533 7.94 -7.15 -43.84
CA THR A 533 7.85 -7.71 -45.19
C THR A 533 7.65 -9.22 -45.14
N LEU A 534 6.66 -9.74 -45.86
CA LEU A 534 6.48 -11.19 -45.95
C LEU A 534 7.64 -11.85 -46.69
N PRO A 535 7.98 -13.09 -46.32
CA PRO A 535 8.88 -13.93 -47.08
C PRO A 535 8.42 -14.09 -48.54
N ALA A 536 9.38 -14.28 -49.44
CA ALA A 536 9.09 -14.64 -50.82
C ALA A 536 8.31 -15.99 -50.84
N PRO A 537 7.43 -16.22 -51.83
CA PRO A 537 6.85 -17.54 -52.02
C PRO A 537 7.97 -18.57 -52.18
N GLY A 538 7.92 -19.64 -51.39
CA GLY A 538 8.85 -20.77 -51.47
C GLY A 538 8.55 -21.72 -52.62
#